data_AF-A0A7W5JUN9-F1
#
_entry.id   AF-A0A7W5JUN9-F1
#
_cell.length_a   1.000
_cell.length_b   1.000
_cell.length_c   1.000
_cell.angle_alpha   90.00
_cell.angle_beta   90.00
_cell.angle_gamma   90.00
#
_symmetry.space_group_name_H-M   'P 1'
#
loop_
_entity.id
_entity.type
_entity.pdbx_description
1 polymer ?
#
loop_
_entity_poly.entity_id
_entity_poly.type
_entity_poly.pdbx_seq_one_letter_code
_entity_poly.pdbx_strand_id
1 'polypeptide(L)'
;MTNLVDGSAAGVVVELSAQLVDQLALVALGDARDGDGLVSDLDALVTTLHGAVPSFLGLRLTLVHSGLPVQVTSLLPGWTDGAAVTSLRLALAPVSRAFEAGGALVLWSGVPGSLVDLAADLGYVVARGGNDAGSPAVELDRHLPPSGITSGVEGLDELATVQRAAGLLISAGHDPVAAHETLRVGAADHGSSTYEWAVRLLDEHRAARRRPESAGRSRPGPEGGDDHDV
;
A
#
# COMPACT_ATOMS: atom_id res chain seq x y z
N MET A 1 -36.76 -23.13 46.68
CA MET A 1 -37.82 -23.42 45.68
C MET A 1 -38.04 -22.14 44.89
N THR A 2 -37.92 -22.03 43.57
CA THR A 2 -37.30 -22.81 42.49
C THR A 2 -37.22 -21.78 41.34
N ASN A 3 -36.09 -21.69 40.66
CA ASN A 3 -35.98 -20.94 39.40
C ASN A 3 -37.00 -21.47 38.40
N LEU A 4 -37.58 -20.58 37.59
CA LEU A 4 -38.01 -20.95 36.25
C LEU A 4 -37.54 -19.86 35.28
N VAL A 5 -36.50 -20.24 34.57
CA VAL A 5 -35.93 -19.61 33.39
C VAL A 5 -36.73 -20.11 32.20
N ASP A 6 -37.25 -19.19 31.38
CA ASP A 6 -37.43 -19.32 29.93
C ASP A 6 -38.05 -18.01 29.44
N GLY A 7 -37.66 -17.38 28.33
CA GLY A 7 -36.79 -17.77 27.25
C GLY A 7 -37.09 -16.79 26.13
N SER A 8 -36.10 -16.01 25.70
CA SER A 8 -36.02 -15.45 24.34
C SER A 8 -34.65 -14.81 24.17
N ALA A 9 -33.63 -15.66 24.05
CA ALA A 9 -32.39 -15.33 23.37
C ALA A 9 -32.70 -15.32 21.86
N ALA A 10 -33.44 -14.30 21.41
CA ALA A 10 -33.71 -14.09 20.00
C ALA A 10 -32.50 -13.42 19.34
N GLY A 11 -31.69 -14.24 18.66
CA GLY A 11 -31.01 -13.83 17.43
C GLY A 11 -29.90 -12.80 17.57
N VAL A 12 -28.87 -13.08 18.37
CA VAL A 12 -27.53 -12.48 18.17
C VAL A 12 -26.72 -13.41 17.26
N VAL A 13 -27.32 -13.80 16.13
CA VAL A 13 -26.54 -14.21 14.96
C VAL A 13 -26.34 -12.90 14.24
N VAL A 14 -25.14 -12.38 14.40
CA VAL A 14 -24.68 -11.08 13.92
C VAL A 14 -25.12 -10.91 12.47
N GLU A 15 -26.17 -10.12 12.27
CA GLU A 15 -26.40 -9.47 10.99
C GLU A 15 -25.19 -8.56 10.82
N LEU A 16 -24.18 -9.08 10.13
CA LEU A 16 -23.03 -8.32 9.66
C LEU A 16 -23.61 -7.03 9.09
N SER A 17 -23.39 -5.91 9.78
CA SER A 17 -24.14 -4.71 9.46
C SER A 17 -23.90 -4.42 7.98
N ALA A 18 -24.96 -4.20 7.21
CA ALA A 18 -24.84 -3.91 5.78
C ALA A 18 -23.80 -2.80 5.54
N GLN A 19 -23.64 -1.92 6.52
CA GLN A 19 -22.59 -0.92 6.63
C GLN A 19 -21.15 -1.47 6.65
N LEU A 20 -20.84 -2.54 7.40
CA LEU A 20 -19.52 -3.18 7.39
C LEU A 20 -19.21 -3.78 6.01
N VAL A 21 -20.20 -4.44 5.43
CA VAL A 21 -20.10 -5.04 4.09
C VAL A 21 -19.95 -3.96 3.03
N ASP A 22 -20.69 -2.85 3.13
CA ASP A 22 -20.64 -1.73 2.19
C ASP A 22 -19.33 -0.94 2.32
N GLN A 23 -18.81 -0.74 3.54
CA GLN A 23 -17.50 -0.12 3.78
C GLN A 23 -16.35 -0.99 3.27
N LEU A 24 -16.39 -2.29 3.52
CA LEU A 24 -15.41 -3.23 2.99
C LEU A 24 -15.52 -3.36 1.47
N ALA A 25 -16.73 -3.35 0.91
CA ALA A 25 -16.96 -3.33 -0.52
C ALA A 25 -16.45 -2.02 -1.13
N LEU A 26 -16.66 -0.87 -0.50
CA LEU A 26 -16.14 0.43 -0.96
C LEU A 26 -14.60 0.44 -0.98
N VAL A 27 -13.97 -0.10 0.06
CA VAL A 27 -12.51 -0.25 0.13
C VAL A 27 -11.98 -1.32 -0.86
N ALA A 28 -12.70 -2.43 -1.05
CA ALA A 28 -12.28 -3.55 -1.90
C ALA A 28 -12.62 -3.38 -3.39
N LEU A 29 -13.64 -2.58 -3.71
CA LEU A 29 -14.08 -2.23 -5.07
C LEU A 29 -13.50 -0.88 -5.52
N GLY A 30 -12.92 -0.11 -4.60
CA GLY A 30 -12.17 1.09 -4.94
C GLY A 30 -12.98 2.35 -5.18
N ASP A 31 -14.15 2.49 -4.56
CA ASP A 31 -14.91 3.74 -4.62
C ASP A 31 -14.50 4.73 -3.51
N ALA A 32 -13.19 4.78 -3.22
CA ALA A 32 -12.64 5.73 -2.25
C ALA A 32 -12.76 7.15 -2.81
N ARG A 33 -13.75 7.89 -2.31
CA ARG A 33 -13.99 9.31 -2.63
C ARG A 33 -12.90 10.17 -1.98
N ASP A 34 -12.03 10.75 -2.80
CA ASP A 34 -10.99 11.76 -2.47
C ASP A 34 -10.01 11.41 -1.32
N GLY A 35 -8.79 11.95 -1.41
CA GLY A 35 -7.62 11.49 -0.62
C GLY A 35 -7.72 11.60 0.91
N ASP A 36 -8.58 12.46 1.45
CA ASP A 36 -8.77 12.64 2.90
C ASP A 36 -9.77 11.62 3.51
N GLY A 37 -10.53 10.91 2.68
CA GLY A 37 -11.54 9.94 3.10
C GLY A 37 -10.94 8.64 3.66
N LEU A 38 -9.83 8.17 3.08
CA LEU A 38 -9.29 6.83 3.35
C LEU A 38 -8.93 6.58 4.81
N VAL A 39 -8.35 7.56 5.51
CA VAL A 39 -7.99 7.41 6.94
C VAL A 39 -9.25 7.34 7.79
N SER A 40 -10.24 8.19 7.50
CA SER A 40 -11.53 8.20 8.19
C SER A 40 -12.31 6.90 7.92
N ASP A 41 -12.25 6.39 6.70
CA ASP A 41 -12.88 5.13 6.29
C ASP A 41 -12.21 3.93 6.95
N LEU A 42 -10.87 3.94 7.09
CA LEU A 42 -10.11 2.90 7.79
C LEU A 42 -10.44 2.89 9.29
N ASP A 43 -10.51 4.06 9.93
CA ASP A 43 -10.89 4.17 11.34
C ASP A 43 -12.33 3.71 11.58
N ALA A 44 -13.26 4.07 10.69
CA ALA A 44 -14.63 3.60 10.72
C ALA A 44 -14.69 2.08 10.53
N LEU A 45 -13.91 1.54 9.60
CA LEU A 45 -13.80 0.10 9.37
C LEU A 45 -13.26 -0.64 10.60
N VAL A 46 -12.19 -0.14 11.21
CA VAL A 46 -11.61 -0.70 12.45
C VAL A 46 -12.66 -0.72 13.56
N THR A 47 -13.40 0.38 13.72
CA THR A 47 -14.46 0.48 14.72
C THR A 47 -15.57 -0.54 14.48
N THR A 48 -16.04 -0.67 13.24
CA THR A 48 -17.10 -1.62 12.89
C THR A 48 -16.62 -3.08 13.03
N LEU A 49 -15.37 -3.38 12.62
CA LEU A 49 -14.78 -4.72 12.79
C LEU A 49 -14.63 -5.11 14.26
N HIS A 50 -14.24 -4.19 15.12
CA HIS A 50 -14.14 -4.45 16.55
C HIS A 50 -15.51 -4.75 17.18
N GLY A 51 -16.58 -4.10 16.69
CA GLY A 51 -17.95 -4.41 17.09
C GLY A 51 -18.45 -5.77 16.61
N ALA A 52 -18.07 -6.19 15.40
CA ALA A 52 -18.52 -7.46 14.81
C ALA A 52 -17.70 -8.66 15.29
N VAL A 53 -16.40 -8.49 15.52
CA VAL A 53 -15.47 -9.53 15.98
C VAL A 53 -14.76 -9.01 17.24
N PRO A 54 -15.28 -9.29 18.44
CA PRO A 54 -14.71 -8.76 19.69
C PRO A 54 -13.25 -9.15 19.93
N SER A 55 -12.81 -10.27 19.35
CA SER A 55 -11.43 -10.75 19.41
C SER A 55 -10.54 -10.20 18.28
N PHE A 56 -11.02 -9.22 17.51
CA PHE A 56 -10.23 -8.52 16.49
C PHE A 56 -9.03 -7.83 17.16
N LEU A 57 -7.86 -7.94 16.54
CA LEU A 57 -6.60 -7.41 17.07
C LEU A 57 -5.98 -6.33 16.18
N GLY A 58 -6.35 -6.27 14.90
CA GLY A 58 -5.80 -5.30 13.96
C GLY A 58 -5.91 -5.75 12.52
N LEU A 59 -5.45 -4.87 11.63
CA LEU A 59 -5.46 -5.08 10.20
C LEU A 59 -4.18 -4.57 9.53
N ARG A 60 -3.98 -5.03 8.30
CA ARG A 60 -3.05 -4.45 7.33
C ARG A 60 -3.72 -4.31 5.99
N LEU A 61 -3.72 -3.09 5.47
CA LEU A 61 -4.12 -2.76 4.11
C LEU A 61 -2.87 -2.64 3.24
N THR A 62 -2.85 -3.32 2.10
CA THR A 62 -1.80 -3.21 1.08
C THR A 62 -2.42 -2.64 -0.20
N LEU A 63 -1.86 -1.53 -0.66
CA LEU A 63 -2.20 -0.88 -1.93
C LEU A 63 -0.98 -0.95 -2.85
N VAL A 64 -1.16 -1.30 -4.12
CA VAL A 64 -0.04 -1.32 -5.08
C VAL A 64 -0.13 -0.07 -5.95
N HIS A 65 0.87 0.79 -5.88
CA HIS A 65 0.95 2.03 -6.67
C HIS A 65 2.24 2.08 -7.46
N SER A 66 2.17 2.18 -8.79
CA SER A 66 3.36 2.16 -9.67
C SER A 66 4.25 0.93 -9.45
N GLY A 67 3.63 -0.24 -9.28
CA GLY A 67 4.28 -1.51 -8.94
C GLY A 67 4.91 -1.59 -7.54
N LEU A 68 4.74 -0.57 -6.69
CA LEU A 68 5.25 -0.58 -5.31
C LEU A 68 4.12 -0.82 -4.30
N PRO A 69 4.28 -1.78 -3.37
CA PRO A 69 3.33 -1.96 -2.29
C PRO A 69 3.50 -0.85 -1.23
N VAL A 70 2.42 -0.14 -0.94
CA VAL A 70 2.27 0.73 0.23
C VAL A 70 1.40 -0.02 1.23
N GLN A 71 1.89 -0.16 2.46
CA GLN A 71 1.21 -0.89 3.51
C GLN A 71 0.79 0.06 4.64
N VAL A 72 -0.47 -0.02 5.04
CA VAL A 72 -1.00 0.65 6.23
C VAL A 72 -1.36 -0.42 7.24
N THR A 73 -0.67 -0.44 8.37
CA THR A 73 -0.93 -1.38 9.47
C THR A 73 -1.56 -0.63 10.64
N SER A 74 -2.69 -1.15 11.13
CA SER A 74 -3.37 -0.63 12.32
C SER A 74 -3.60 -1.76 13.32
N LEU A 75 -2.91 -1.70 14.45
CA LEU A 75 -3.00 -2.67 15.55
C LEU A 75 -3.77 -2.04 16.71
N LEU A 76 -4.67 -2.80 17.34
CA LEU A 76 -5.44 -2.34 18.49
C LEU A 76 -4.60 -2.30 19.78
N PRO A 77 -5.01 -1.48 20.77
CA PRO A 77 -4.40 -1.51 22.10
C PRO A 77 -4.43 -2.91 22.69
N GLY A 78 -3.30 -3.37 23.22
CA GLY A 78 -3.15 -4.74 23.75
C GLY A 78 -2.58 -5.75 22.77
N TRP A 79 -2.23 -5.33 21.55
CA TRP A 79 -1.41 -6.14 20.65
C TRP A 79 -0.13 -6.63 21.35
N THR A 80 0.15 -7.93 21.19
CA THR A 80 1.41 -8.55 21.57
C THR A 80 1.82 -9.54 20.50
N ASP A 81 3.13 -9.72 20.31
CA ASP A 81 3.65 -10.68 19.33
C ASP A 81 3.13 -12.09 19.64
N GLY A 82 2.58 -12.74 18.62
CA GLY A 82 1.95 -14.07 18.74
C GLY A 82 0.53 -14.06 19.30
N ALA A 83 -0.08 -12.90 19.59
CA ALA A 83 -1.46 -12.82 20.03
C ALA A 83 -2.47 -13.23 18.93
N ALA A 84 -2.14 -12.98 17.67
CA ALA A 84 -2.98 -13.38 16.55
C ALA A 84 -2.81 -14.89 16.28
N VAL A 85 -3.94 -15.60 16.32
CA VAL A 85 -4.01 -17.05 16.10
C VAL A 85 -4.85 -17.42 14.88
N THR A 86 -5.57 -16.45 14.31
CA THR A 86 -6.30 -16.60 13.05
C THR A 86 -6.14 -15.33 12.20
N SER A 87 -6.18 -15.50 10.89
CA SER A 87 -6.07 -14.40 9.92
C SER A 87 -7.09 -14.55 8.82
N LEU A 88 -7.57 -13.43 8.28
CA LEU A 88 -8.41 -13.38 7.09
C LEU A 88 -7.79 -12.42 6.08
N ARG A 89 -7.45 -12.91 4.89
CA ARG A 89 -7.01 -12.08 3.77
C ARG A 89 -8.12 -11.94 2.74
N LEU A 90 -8.41 -10.71 2.35
CA LEU A 90 -9.28 -10.34 1.25
C LEU A 90 -8.41 -9.71 0.13
N ALA A 91 -8.44 -10.29 -1.06
CA ALA A 91 -7.84 -9.66 -2.25
C ALA A 91 -8.71 -8.46 -2.68
N LEU A 92 -8.08 -7.32 -2.97
CA LEU A 92 -8.77 -6.11 -3.42
C LEU A 92 -8.75 -6.05 -4.95
N ALA A 93 -9.85 -5.57 -5.52
CA ALA A 93 -9.90 -5.27 -6.93
C ALA A 93 -9.03 -4.03 -7.23
N PRO A 94 -8.54 -3.85 -8.47
CA PRO A 94 -7.87 -2.62 -8.87
C PRO A 94 -8.84 -1.44 -8.69
N VAL A 95 -8.46 -0.53 -7.79
CA VAL A 95 -9.32 0.58 -7.34
C VAL A 95 -9.36 1.71 -8.37
N SER A 96 -8.26 1.92 -9.08
CA SER A 96 -8.15 2.93 -10.14
C SER A 96 -6.98 2.62 -11.06
N ARG A 97 -6.76 3.43 -12.10
CA ARG A 97 -5.52 3.33 -12.90
C ARG A 97 -4.24 3.57 -12.10
N ALA A 98 -4.33 4.24 -10.96
CA ALA A 98 -3.19 4.50 -10.08
C ALA A 98 -2.91 3.33 -9.12
N PHE A 99 -3.95 2.57 -8.75
CA PHE A 99 -3.87 1.44 -7.84
C PHE A 99 -4.06 0.12 -8.58
N GLU A 100 -2.95 -0.57 -8.77
CA GLU A 100 -2.83 -1.77 -9.58
C GLU A 100 -3.39 -3.02 -8.87
N ALA A 101 -3.54 -4.10 -9.63
CA ALA A 101 -3.88 -5.40 -9.07
C ALA A 101 -2.82 -5.90 -8.08
N GLY A 102 -3.25 -6.67 -7.07
CA GLY A 102 -2.36 -7.22 -6.03
C GLY A 102 -2.54 -6.59 -4.65
N GLY A 103 -3.41 -5.58 -4.53
CA GLY A 103 -3.85 -5.06 -3.24
C GLY A 103 -4.54 -6.13 -2.39
N ALA A 104 -4.43 -6.01 -1.06
CA ALA A 104 -5.01 -6.95 -0.12
C ALA A 104 -5.32 -6.28 1.22
N LEU A 105 -6.40 -6.71 1.87
CA LEU A 105 -6.68 -6.43 3.27
C LEU A 105 -6.46 -7.71 4.08
N VAL A 106 -5.69 -7.64 5.16
CA VAL A 106 -5.48 -8.74 6.09
C VAL A 106 -6.02 -8.33 7.46
N LEU A 107 -6.84 -9.17 8.06
CA LEU A 107 -7.41 -9.01 9.41
C LEU A 107 -6.82 -10.07 10.33
N TRP A 108 -6.60 -9.71 11.60
CA TRP A 108 -6.09 -10.62 12.62
C TRP A 108 -7.00 -10.71 13.84
N SER A 109 -7.08 -11.89 14.44
CA SER A 109 -7.83 -12.11 15.67
C SER A 109 -7.14 -13.09 16.62
N GLY A 110 -7.39 -12.89 17.91
CA GLY A 110 -6.82 -13.70 19.00
C GLY A 110 -7.62 -14.93 19.39
N VAL A 111 -8.76 -15.21 18.75
CA VAL A 111 -9.57 -16.42 19.00
C VAL A 111 -9.59 -17.27 17.74
N PRO A 112 -9.22 -18.57 17.79
CA PRO A 112 -9.22 -19.42 16.61
C PRO A 112 -10.62 -19.49 15.97
N GLY A 113 -10.69 -19.35 14.65
CA GLY A 113 -11.93 -19.47 13.89
C GLY A 113 -12.91 -18.29 14.02
N SER A 114 -12.59 -17.23 14.77
CA SER A 114 -13.46 -16.06 14.95
C SER A 114 -13.76 -15.28 13.66
N LEU A 115 -12.96 -15.51 12.61
CA LEU A 115 -13.09 -14.86 11.31
C LEU A 115 -13.81 -15.74 10.27
N VAL A 116 -14.21 -16.96 10.62
CA VAL A 116 -14.82 -17.92 9.67
C VAL A 116 -16.14 -17.42 9.11
N ASP A 117 -17.03 -16.92 9.97
CA ASP A 117 -18.34 -16.42 9.53
C ASP A 117 -18.18 -15.16 8.66
N LEU A 118 -17.30 -14.23 9.06
CA LEU A 118 -16.95 -13.06 8.26
C LEU A 118 -16.36 -13.46 6.89
N ALA A 119 -15.50 -14.49 6.86
CA ALA A 119 -14.94 -15.00 5.61
C ALA A 119 -16.00 -15.62 4.70
N ALA A 120 -16.99 -16.33 5.26
CA ALA A 120 -18.10 -16.90 4.51
C ALA A 120 -18.97 -15.81 3.89
N ASP A 121 -19.31 -14.78 4.67
CA ASP A 121 -20.15 -13.67 4.22
C ASP A 121 -19.44 -12.81 3.16
N LEU A 122 -18.15 -12.51 3.36
CA LEU A 122 -17.35 -11.81 2.36
C LEU A 122 -17.18 -12.65 1.08
N GLY A 123 -16.95 -13.96 1.23
CA GLY A 123 -16.89 -14.88 0.10
C GLY A 123 -18.18 -14.86 -0.73
N TYR A 124 -19.33 -14.84 -0.06
CA TYR A 124 -20.63 -14.74 -0.71
C TYR A 124 -20.81 -13.41 -1.46
N VAL A 125 -20.47 -12.29 -0.82
CA VAL A 125 -20.59 -10.94 -1.42
C VAL A 125 -19.68 -10.80 -2.63
N VAL A 126 -18.41 -11.22 -2.52
CA VAL A 126 -17.43 -11.12 -3.62
C VAL A 126 -17.83 -12.01 -4.79
N ALA A 127 -18.31 -13.23 -4.54
CA ALA A 127 -18.79 -14.12 -5.59
C ALA A 127 -19.99 -13.52 -6.35
N ARG A 128 -20.83 -12.74 -5.67
CA ARG A 128 -21.99 -12.07 -6.28
C ARG A 128 -21.64 -10.80 -7.04
N GLY A 129 -20.50 -10.18 -6.72
CA GLY A 129 -19.97 -8.96 -7.35
C GLY A 129 -19.33 -9.18 -8.72
N GLY A 130 -19.26 -10.41 -9.23
CA GLY A 130 -18.79 -10.69 -10.59
C GLY A 130 -17.27 -10.85 -10.75
N ASN A 131 -16.53 -11.09 -9.66
CA ASN A 131 -15.10 -11.41 -9.73
C ASN A 131 -14.89 -12.86 -10.27
N ASP A 132 -15.04 -13.04 -11.57
CA ASP A 132 -14.84 -14.31 -12.31
C ASP A 132 -13.36 -14.70 -12.51
N ALA A 133 -12.41 -14.07 -11.82
CA ALA A 133 -10.99 -14.26 -12.06
C ALA A 133 -10.32 -15.13 -10.98
N GLY A 134 -10.62 -16.44 -10.97
CA GLY A 134 -9.70 -17.57 -10.67
C GLY A 134 -8.80 -17.58 -9.43
N SER A 135 -8.85 -16.60 -8.53
CA SER A 135 -8.03 -16.52 -7.32
C SER A 135 -8.96 -16.50 -6.11
N PRO A 136 -8.69 -17.25 -5.03
CA PRO A 136 -9.52 -17.17 -3.84
C PRO A 136 -9.46 -15.74 -3.31
N ALA A 137 -10.54 -15.00 -3.53
CA ALA A 137 -10.65 -13.62 -3.05
C ALA A 137 -10.54 -13.56 -1.53
N VAL A 138 -10.82 -14.67 -0.84
CA VAL A 138 -10.81 -14.80 0.60
C VAL A 138 -9.94 -15.99 1.01
N GLU A 139 -8.96 -15.76 1.89
CA GLU A 139 -8.08 -16.80 2.45
C GLU A 139 -8.06 -16.72 3.98
N LEU A 140 -8.25 -17.86 4.65
CA LEU A 140 -8.13 -17.98 6.10
C LEU A 140 -6.77 -18.56 6.50
N ASP A 141 -6.24 -18.09 7.63
CA ASP A 141 -5.10 -18.63 8.38
C ASP A 141 -3.77 -18.81 7.60
N ARG A 142 -3.64 -18.11 6.47
CA ARG A 142 -2.41 -18.10 5.65
C ARG A 142 -1.53 -16.87 5.87
N HIS A 143 -2.04 -15.86 6.57
CA HIS A 143 -1.43 -14.53 6.64
C HIS A 143 -1.34 -14.03 8.08
N LEU A 144 -0.81 -14.86 8.97
CA LEU A 144 -0.50 -14.45 10.34
C LEU A 144 0.56 -13.32 10.34
N PRO A 145 0.53 -12.41 11.33
CA PRO A 145 1.44 -11.29 11.37
C PRO A 145 2.89 -11.76 11.50
N PRO A 146 3.86 -11.11 10.81
CA PRO A 146 5.26 -11.32 11.11
C PRO A 146 5.59 -10.83 12.52
N SER A 147 6.62 -11.42 13.13
CA SER A 147 7.13 -10.96 14.44
C SER A 147 7.63 -9.51 14.37
N GLY A 148 7.39 -8.73 15.41
CA GLY A 148 7.82 -7.33 15.50
C GLY A 148 7.04 -6.37 14.60
N ILE A 149 5.86 -6.75 14.13
CA ILE A 149 4.97 -5.84 13.38
C ILE A 149 4.56 -4.65 14.27
N THR A 150 4.55 -3.45 13.68
CA THR A 150 4.11 -2.22 14.33
C THR A 150 3.01 -1.53 13.54
N SER A 151 2.15 -0.76 14.22
CA SER A 151 1.24 0.15 13.54
C SER A 151 2.02 1.23 12.79
N GLY A 152 1.55 1.64 11.62
CA GLY A 152 2.21 2.67 10.81
C GLY A 152 1.97 2.50 9.32
N VAL A 153 2.70 3.29 8.53
CA VAL A 153 2.69 3.23 7.08
C VAL A 153 4.09 2.89 6.58
N GLU A 154 4.19 1.89 5.73
CA GLU A 154 5.43 1.42 5.09
C GLU A 154 5.35 1.61 3.57
N GLY A 155 6.49 1.82 2.90
CA GLY A 155 6.57 1.97 1.43
C GLY A 155 6.44 3.40 0.90
N LEU A 156 6.18 4.40 1.76
CA LEU A 156 6.03 5.80 1.35
C LEU A 156 7.34 6.43 0.86
N ASP A 157 8.48 6.08 1.47
CA ASP A 157 9.78 6.64 1.09
C ASP A 157 10.23 6.14 -0.28
N GLU A 158 9.99 4.86 -0.55
CA GLU A 158 10.21 4.21 -1.85
C GLU A 158 9.31 4.84 -2.91
N LEU A 159 8.01 4.98 -2.61
CA LEU A 159 7.06 5.65 -3.50
C LEU A 159 7.48 7.10 -3.78
N ALA A 160 7.82 7.87 -2.75
CA ALA A 160 8.28 9.25 -2.91
C ALA A 160 9.57 9.34 -3.75
N THR A 161 10.44 8.34 -3.67
CA THR A 161 11.64 8.25 -4.50
C THR A 161 11.30 7.99 -5.96
N VAL A 162 10.38 7.06 -6.25
CA VAL A 162 9.87 6.84 -7.61
C VAL A 162 9.16 8.08 -8.16
N GLN A 163 8.33 8.75 -7.36
CA GLN A 163 7.64 9.97 -7.76
C GLN A 163 8.61 11.13 -8.05
N ARG A 164 9.70 11.26 -7.27
CA ARG A 164 10.76 12.23 -7.58
C ARG A 164 11.48 11.93 -8.90
N ALA A 165 11.76 10.66 -9.18
CA ALA A 165 12.35 10.25 -10.46
C ALA A 165 11.39 10.51 -11.64
N ALA A 166 10.10 10.23 -11.47
CA ALA A 166 9.07 10.56 -12.46
C ALA A 166 8.99 12.08 -12.69
N GLY A 167 9.00 12.89 -11.63
CA GLY A 167 9.03 14.35 -11.72
C GLY A 167 10.25 14.89 -12.48
N LEU A 168 11.41 14.23 -12.37
CA LEU A 168 12.60 14.55 -13.15
C LEU A 168 12.40 14.25 -14.63
N LEU A 169 11.83 13.10 -15.00
CA LEU A 169 11.52 12.75 -16.38
C LEU A 169 10.48 13.69 -17.00
N ILE A 170 9.47 14.08 -16.22
CA ILE A 170 8.46 15.07 -16.61
C ILE A 170 9.11 16.42 -16.87
N SER A 171 10.02 16.85 -15.98
CA SER A 171 10.80 18.09 -16.17
C SER A 171 11.69 18.03 -17.42
N ALA A 172 12.05 16.84 -17.88
CA ALA A 172 12.78 16.61 -19.13
C ALA A 172 11.87 16.51 -20.37
N GLY A 173 10.55 16.69 -20.22
CA GLY A 173 9.59 16.76 -21.33
C GLY A 173 8.75 15.50 -21.55
N HIS A 174 8.86 14.48 -20.70
CA HIS A 174 7.93 13.34 -20.75
C HIS A 174 6.57 13.76 -20.19
N ASP A 175 5.48 13.24 -20.76
CA ASP A 175 4.19 13.32 -20.08
C ASP A 175 4.18 12.40 -18.84
N PRO A 176 3.27 12.61 -17.88
CA PRO A 176 3.24 11.83 -16.64
C PRO A 176 3.12 10.32 -16.86
N VAL A 177 2.36 9.86 -17.84
CA VAL A 177 2.18 8.43 -18.12
C VAL A 177 3.47 7.87 -18.73
N ALA A 178 4.04 8.55 -19.71
CA ALA A 178 5.31 8.15 -20.31
C ALA A 178 6.47 8.12 -19.30
N ALA A 179 6.50 9.03 -18.32
CA ALA A 179 7.51 9.04 -17.27
C ALA A 179 7.47 7.76 -16.41
N HIS A 180 6.27 7.34 -15.97
CA HIS A 180 6.10 6.11 -15.20
C HIS A 180 6.39 4.86 -16.02
N GLU A 181 5.94 4.82 -17.28
CA GLU A 181 6.28 3.71 -18.19
C GLU A 181 7.78 3.62 -18.45
N THR A 182 8.47 4.75 -18.63
CA THR A 182 9.93 4.77 -18.82
C THR A 182 10.67 4.21 -17.60
N LEU A 183 10.21 4.51 -16.39
CA LEU A 183 10.76 3.92 -15.17
C LEU A 183 10.51 2.40 -15.12
N ARG A 184 9.29 1.97 -15.46
CA ARG A 184 8.91 0.54 -15.44
C ARG A 184 9.71 -0.27 -16.47
N VAL A 185 9.79 0.22 -17.70
CA VAL A 185 10.56 -0.40 -18.78
C VAL A 185 12.05 -0.43 -18.43
N GLY A 186 12.61 0.70 -17.98
CA GLY A 186 14.02 0.75 -17.61
C GLY A 186 14.38 -0.16 -16.43
N ALA A 187 13.47 -0.34 -15.47
CA ALA A 187 13.64 -1.32 -14.39
C ALA A 187 13.62 -2.76 -14.91
N ALA A 188 12.65 -3.09 -15.77
CA ALA A 188 12.52 -4.41 -16.38
C ALA A 188 13.75 -4.78 -17.24
N ASP A 189 14.24 -3.85 -18.06
CA ASP A 189 15.42 -4.05 -18.92
C ASP A 189 16.69 -4.34 -18.12
N HIS A 190 16.74 -3.90 -16.86
CA HIS A 190 17.88 -4.11 -15.96
C HIS A 190 17.63 -5.20 -14.91
N GLY A 191 16.48 -5.87 -14.95
CA GLY A 191 16.10 -6.90 -13.96
C GLY A 191 16.05 -6.36 -12.53
N SER A 192 15.78 -5.07 -12.35
CA SER A 192 15.71 -4.41 -11.03
C SER A 192 14.28 -4.00 -10.71
N SER A 193 14.03 -3.65 -9.45
CA SER A 193 12.78 -3.00 -9.06
C SER A 193 12.69 -1.57 -9.61
N THR A 194 11.47 -1.05 -9.76
CA THR A 194 11.20 0.35 -10.15
C THR A 194 11.87 1.33 -9.17
N TYR A 195 11.90 1.00 -7.88
CA TYR A 195 12.57 1.80 -6.85
C TYR A 195 14.08 1.85 -7.07
N GLU A 196 14.75 0.71 -7.24
CA GLU A 196 16.21 0.67 -7.46
C GLU A 196 16.61 1.44 -8.72
N TRP A 197 15.81 1.34 -9.78
CA TRP A 197 16.04 2.12 -11.00
C TRP A 197 15.85 3.62 -10.78
N ALA A 198 14.80 4.03 -10.04
CA ALA A 198 14.57 5.41 -9.68
C ALA A 198 15.73 6.00 -8.85
N VAL A 199 16.28 5.25 -7.90
CA VAL A 199 17.46 5.65 -7.11
C VAL A 199 18.64 5.90 -8.05
N ARG A 200 18.95 4.94 -8.93
CA ARG A 200 20.04 5.05 -9.92
C ARG A 200 19.89 6.30 -10.80
N LEU A 201 18.71 6.53 -11.35
CA LEU A 201 18.43 7.71 -12.19
C LEU A 201 18.65 9.03 -11.43
N LEU A 202 18.18 9.12 -10.19
CA LEU A 202 18.35 10.31 -9.35
C LEU A 202 19.82 10.56 -9.02
N ASP A 203 20.60 9.51 -8.75
CA ASP A 203 22.02 9.63 -8.44
C ASP A 203 22.85 10.03 -9.65
N GLU A 204 22.58 9.47 -10.82
CA GLU A 204 23.20 9.88 -12.09
C GLU A 204 22.95 11.36 -12.38
N HIS A 205 21.72 11.83 -12.20
CA HIS A 205 21.37 13.22 -12.42
C HIS A 205 22.03 14.17 -11.39
N ARG A 206 22.15 13.75 -10.12
CA ARG A 206 22.91 14.51 -9.11
C ARG A 206 24.40 14.58 -9.46
N ALA A 207 24.98 13.48 -9.93
CA ALA A 207 26.38 13.44 -10.35
C ALA A 207 26.65 14.36 -11.54
N ALA A 208 25.75 14.41 -12.52
CA ALA A 208 25.83 15.32 -13.67
C ALA A 208 25.80 16.80 -13.24
N ARG A 209 24.92 17.17 -12.31
CA ARG A 209 24.86 18.56 -11.77
C ARG A 209 26.08 18.96 -10.94
N ARG A 210 26.80 18.00 -10.36
CA ARG A 210 28.01 18.24 -9.54
C ARG A 210 29.30 18.35 -10.35
N ARG A 211 29.28 18.11 -11.66
CA ARG A 211 30.44 18.33 -12.55
C ARG A 211 30.31 19.71 -13.23
N PRO A 212 30.79 20.82 -12.61
CA PRO A 212 30.96 22.05 -13.33
C PRO A 212 32.12 21.91 -14.32
N GLU A 213 31.93 22.51 -15.50
CA GLU A 213 32.92 22.74 -16.55
C GLU A 213 34.25 23.27 -15.96
N SER A 214 35.17 22.37 -15.62
CA SER A 214 36.52 22.70 -15.14
C SER A 214 37.59 22.42 -16.20
N ALA A 215 37.18 22.32 -17.47
CA ALA A 215 38.06 22.06 -18.61
C ALA A 215 37.67 22.96 -19.79
N GLY A 216 38.04 24.25 -19.73
CA GLY A 216 37.62 25.14 -20.82
C GLY A 216 38.12 26.58 -20.80
N ARG A 217 39.35 26.87 -20.34
CA ARG A 217 40.23 27.95 -20.85
C ARG A 217 41.48 28.12 -19.98
N SER A 218 42.41 27.16 -20.06
CA SER A 218 43.83 27.52 -19.94
C SER A 218 44.22 28.18 -21.26
N ARG A 219 44.25 29.52 -21.29
CA ARG A 219 44.95 30.26 -22.33
C ARG A 219 46.44 30.09 -22.07
N PRO A 220 47.23 29.51 -23.00
CA PRO A 220 48.67 29.65 -22.93
C PRO A 220 49.01 31.11 -23.24
N GLY A 221 49.65 31.79 -22.29
CA GLY A 221 50.29 33.06 -22.56
C GLY A 221 51.52 32.84 -23.45
N PRO A 222 51.81 33.75 -24.38
CA PRO A 222 53.17 33.96 -24.84
C PRO A 222 53.79 35.12 -24.03
N GLU A 223 54.79 34.77 -23.23
CA GLU A 223 55.84 35.69 -22.79
C GLU A 223 56.79 36.00 -23.96
N GLY A 224 57.39 37.20 -23.90
CA GLY A 224 58.49 37.67 -24.76
C GLY A 224 58.00 38.69 -25.78
N GLY A 225 58.48 39.93 -25.84
CA GLY A 225 59.69 40.55 -25.30
C GLY A 225 60.06 41.70 -26.24
N ASP A 226 60.89 42.61 -25.74
CA ASP A 226 61.69 43.61 -26.45
C ASP A 226 61.10 45.00 -26.78
N ASP A 227 61.63 45.96 -26.02
CA ASP A 227 62.38 47.13 -26.45
C ASP A 227 61.77 48.06 -27.52
N HIS A 228 61.54 49.31 -27.10
CA HIS A 228 62.23 50.44 -27.74
C HIS A 228 62.22 51.69 -26.86
N ASP A 229 63.42 52.10 -26.43
CA ASP A 229 63.82 53.50 -26.27
C ASP A 229 63.60 54.25 -27.60
N VAL A 230 62.95 55.43 -27.56
CA VAL A 230 63.41 56.79 -27.95
C VAL A 230 62.29 57.79 -27.68
#